data_AF-A0A2E4HPK2-F1
#
_entry.id   AF-A0A2E4HPK2-F1
#
_cell.length_a   1.000
_cell.length_b   1.000
_cell.length_c   1.000
_cell.angle_alpha   90.00
_cell.angle_beta   90.00
_cell.angle_gamma   90.00
#
_symmetry.space_group_name_H-M   'P 1'
#
loop_
_entity.id
_entity.type
_entity.pdbx_description
1 polymer ?
#
loop_
_entity_poly.entity_id
_entity_poly.type
_entity_poly.pdbx_seq_one_letter_code
_entity_poly.pdbx_strand_id
1 'polypeptide(L)'
;MKKFTSIFLIFLGIYWLISFIQQGYFWSIIPALISFLTSFLLLSNYFSNLLEKLLISSLVYNLILTSYQVYVSTSVLLFRPLPIEFFIVGLNVVFSILLLFILRRYYLNKSNFLTP
;
A
#
# COMPACT_ATOMS: atom_id res chain seq x y z
N MET A 1 -7.54 4.30 14.57
CA MET A 1 -6.50 4.10 13.54
C MET A 1 -6.43 2.69 13.02
N LYS A 2 -6.25 1.67 13.89
CA LYS A 2 -6.14 0.26 13.45
C LYS A 2 -7.22 -0.17 12.44
N LYS A 3 -8.49 0.21 12.70
CA LYS A 3 -9.62 -0.06 11.80
C LYS A 3 -9.48 0.64 10.44
N PHE A 4 -9.09 1.92 10.40
CA PHE A 4 -8.87 2.66 9.16
C PHE A 4 -7.70 2.07 8.35
N THR A 5 -6.56 1.82 8.99
CA THR A 5 -5.39 1.22 8.33
C THR A 5 -5.67 -0.19 7.82
N SER A 6 -6.44 -0.97 8.58
CA SER A 6 -6.88 -2.31 8.17
C SER A 6 -7.82 -2.26 6.95
N ILE A 7 -8.83 -1.39 6.97
CA ILE A 7 -9.73 -1.20 5.82
C ILE A 7 -8.94 -0.74 4.59
N PHE A 8 -8.03 0.23 4.76
CA PHE A 8 -7.17 0.70 3.68
C PHE A 8 -6.31 -0.43 3.08
N LEU A 9 -5.68 -1.26 3.93
CA LEU A 9 -4.89 -2.41 3.47
C LEU A 9 -5.74 -3.47 2.76
N ILE A 10 -7.00 -3.65 3.14
CA ILE A 10 -7.93 -4.53 2.40
C ILE A 10 -8.18 -3.99 1.00
N PHE A 11 -8.50 -2.69 0.86
CA PHE A 11 -8.68 -2.06 -0.44
C PHE A 11 -7.41 -2.14 -1.30
N LEU A 12 -6.26 -1.92 -0.68
CA LEU A 12 -4.96 -2.04 -1.35
C LEU A 12 -4.71 -3.50 -1.80
N GLY A 13 -5.06 -4.48 -0.98
CA GLY A 13 -4.97 -5.89 -1.33
C GLY A 13 -5.86 -6.27 -2.52
N ILE A 14 -7.11 -5.77 -2.54
CA ILE A 14 -8.03 -5.95 -3.66
C ILE A 14 -7.47 -5.30 -4.93
N TYR A 15 -6.91 -4.09 -4.81
CA TYR A 15 -6.27 -3.40 -5.94
C TYR A 15 -5.14 -4.23 -6.57
N TRP A 16 -4.29 -4.83 -5.74
CA TRP A 16 -3.19 -5.68 -6.23
C TRP A 16 -3.67 -6.98 -6.89
N LEU A 17 -4.77 -7.56 -6.40
CA LEU A 17 -5.43 -8.69 -7.06
C LEU A 17 -6.02 -8.31 -8.42
N ILE A 18 -6.66 -7.14 -8.52
CA ILE A 18 -7.17 -6.65 -9.81
C ILE A 18 -6.02 -6.42 -10.79
N SER A 19 -4.91 -5.84 -10.29
CA SER A 19 -3.70 -5.63 -11.10
C SER A 19 -3.09 -6.96 -11.58
N PHE A 20 -3.14 -8.03 -10.77
CA PHE A 20 -2.72 -9.38 -11.19
C PHE A 20 -3.55 -9.86 -12.38
N ILE A 21 -4.88 -9.73 -12.29
CA ILE A 21 -5.81 -10.20 -13.32
C ILE A 21 -5.65 -9.40 -14.62
N GLN A 22 -5.46 -8.07 -14.53
CA GLN A 22 -5.41 -7.21 -15.70
C GLN A 22 -4.05 -7.21 -16.42
N GLN A 23 -2.96 -7.17 -15.66
CA GLN A 23 -1.62 -6.96 -16.22
C GLN A 23 -0.81 -8.27 -16.28
N GLY A 24 -1.34 -9.37 -15.73
CA GLY A 24 -0.65 -10.68 -15.71
C GLY A 24 0.62 -10.70 -14.85
N TYR A 25 0.87 -9.64 -14.08
CA TYR A 25 2.03 -9.56 -13.20
C TYR A 25 1.84 -10.51 -12.02
N PHE A 26 2.30 -11.75 -12.16
CA PHE A 26 2.29 -12.75 -11.08
C PHE A 26 2.84 -12.20 -9.76
N TRP A 27 3.80 -11.29 -9.84
CA TRP A 27 4.41 -10.63 -8.68
C TRP A 27 3.45 -9.74 -7.87
N SER A 28 2.30 -9.31 -8.39
CA SER A 28 1.33 -8.50 -7.64
C SER A 28 0.46 -9.32 -6.67
N ILE A 29 0.52 -10.66 -6.72
CA ILE A 29 -0.15 -11.51 -5.72
C ILE A 29 0.51 -11.39 -4.34
N ILE A 30 1.83 -11.19 -4.31
CA ILE A 30 2.60 -11.07 -3.07
C ILE A 30 2.18 -9.83 -2.25
N PRO A 31 2.17 -8.60 -2.80
CA PRO A 31 1.69 -7.42 -2.06
C PRO A 31 0.21 -7.53 -1.68
N ALA A 32 -0.62 -8.21 -2.48
CA ALA A 32 -2.01 -8.46 -2.10
C ALA A 32 -2.11 -9.31 -0.82
N LEU A 33 -1.45 -10.47 -0.79
CA LEU A 33 -1.45 -11.38 0.35
C LEU A 33 -0.87 -10.71 1.61
N ILE A 34 0.23 -9.97 1.46
CA ILE A 34 0.84 -9.24 2.58
C ILE A 34 -0.13 -8.20 3.14
N SER A 35 -0.85 -7.48 2.28
CA SER A 35 -1.81 -6.45 2.70
C SER A 35 -3.03 -7.06 3.42
N PHE A 36 -3.53 -8.21 2.97
CA PHE A 36 -4.60 -8.92 3.68
C PHE A 36 -4.14 -9.49 5.01
N LEU A 37 -2.97 -10.14 5.05
CA LEU A 37 -2.41 -10.72 6.27
C LEU A 37 -2.18 -9.64 7.34
N THR A 38 -1.56 -8.53 6.96
CA THR A 38 -1.32 -7.39 7.88
C THR A 38 -2.63 -6.76 8.36
N SER A 39 -3.63 -6.66 7.49
CA SER A 39 -4.96 -6.18 7.88
C SER A 39 -5.65 -7.10 8.90
N PHE A 40 -5.62 -8.41 8.66
CA PHE A 40 -6.20 -9.40 9.57
C PHE A 40 -5.54 -9.35 10.96
N LEU A 41 -4.21 -9.25 10.98
CA LEU A 41 -3.43 -9.15 12.22
C LEU A 41 -3.70 -7.85 12.98
N LEU A 42 -3.96 -6.75 12.27
CA LEU A 42 -4.37 -5.48 12.89
C LEU A 42 -5.76 -5.54 13.52
N LEU A 43 -6.69 -6.29 12.92
CA LEU A 43 -8.06 -6.49 13.40
C LEU A 43 -8.12 -7.41 14.62
N SER A 44 -7.26 -8.43 14.68
CA SER A 44 -7.24 -9.41 15.78
C SER A 44 -6.63 -8.87 17.08
N ASN A 45 -6.27 -7.58 17.13
CA ASN A 45 -5.66 -6.90 18.28
C ASN A 45 -4.35 -7.52 18.80
N TYR A 46 -3.79 -8.51 18.11
CA TYR A 46 -2.41 -8.94 18.33
C TYR A 46 -1.52 -7.76 17.95
N PHE A 47 -0.92 -7.10 18.94
CA PHE A 47 0.00 -5.99 18.70
C PHE A 47 1.32 -6.33 19.39
N SER A 48 2.19 -7.02 18.64
CA SER A 48 3.55 -7.34 19.06
C SER A 48 4.55 -6.44 18.33
N ASN A 49 5.75 -6.30 18.89
CA ASN A 49 6.84 -5.54 18.29
C ASN A 49 7.23 -6.08 16.88
N LEU A 50 6.95 -7.37 16.62
CA LEU A 50 7.16 -8.02 15.33
C LEU A 50 6.09 -7.58 14.30
N LEU A 51 4.85 -7.42 14.73
CA LEU A 51 3.76 -6.93 13.88
C LEU A 51 3.94 -5.47 13.46
N GLU A 52 4.47 -4.63 14.35
CA GLU A 52 4.79 -3.24 14.01
C GLU A 52 5.85 -3.17 12.90
N LYS A 53 6.90 -4.01 12.98
CA LYS A 53 7.93 -4.11 11.93
C LYS A 53 7.35 -4.61 10.61
N LEU A 54 6.51 -5.65 10.65
CA LEU A 54 5.82 -6.17 9.47
C LEU A 54 4.91 -5.12 8.83
N LEU A 55 4.20 -4.33 9.63
CA LEU A 55 3.32 -3.28 9.15
C LEU A 55 4.11 -2.17 8.45
N ILE A 56 5.19 -1.68 9.06
CA ILE A 56 6.04 -0.67 8.44
C ILE A 56 6.63 -1.20 7.14
N SER A 57 7.16 -2.44 7.15
CA SER A 57 7.71 -3.08 5.95
C SER A 57 6.66 -3.22 4.85
N SER A 58 5.42 -3.60 5.19
CA SER A 58 4.32 -3.71 4.23
C SER A 58 3.95 -2.37 3.63
N LEU A 59 3.85 -1.31 4.44
CA LEU A 59 3.53 0.03 3.96
C LEU A 59 4.63 0.57 3.03
N VAL A 60 5.90 0.39 3.39
CA VAL A 60 7.03 0.81 2.56
C VAL A 60 7.06 0.03 1.24
N TYR A 61 6.88 -1.28 1.29
CA TYR A 61 6.85 -2.12 0.09
C TYR A 61 5.73 -1.70 -0.87
N ASN A 62 4.53 -1.48 -0.34
CA ASN A 62 3.39 -0.99 -1.11
C ASN A 62 3.63 0.42 -1.69
N LEU A 63 4.37 1.28 -0.99
CA LEU A 63 4.71 2.61 -1.48
C LEU A 63 5.68 2.54 -2.67
N ILE A 64 6.69 1.67 -2.59
CA ILE A 64 7.62 1.43 -3.69
C ILE A 64 6.87 0.91 -4.91
N LEU A 65 5.98 -0.06 -4.72
CA LEU A 65 5.22 -0.67 -5.80
C LEU A 65 4.24 0.30 -6.47
N THR A 66 3.48 1.06 -5.69
CA THR A 66 2.57 2.09 -6.25
C THR A 66 3.35 3.16 -7.02
N SER A 67 4.53 3.56 -6.52
CA SER A 67 5.42 4.50 -7.22
C SER A 67 5.95 3.93 -8.54
N TYR A 68 6.35 2.65 -8.53
CA TYR A 68 6.78 1.95 -9.74
C TYR A 68 5.66 1.85 -10.78
N GLN A 69 4.42 1.59 -10.34
CA GLN A 69 3.29 1.48 -11.25
C GLN A 69 2.90 2.84 -11.87
N VAL A 70 3.06 3.94 -11.13
CA VAL A 70 2.98 5.30 -11.71
C VAL A 70 4.05 5.50 -12.77
N TYR A 71 5.30 5.12 -12.51
CA TYR A 71 6.39 5.25 -13.49
C TYR A 71 6.10 4.45 -14.78
N VAL A 72 5.67 3.19 -14.66
CA VAL A 72 5.33 2.36 -15.82
C VAL A 72 4.15 2.96 -16.59
N SER A 73 3.06 3.32 -15.91
CA SER A 73 1.85 3.84 -16.56
C SER A 73 2.11 5.20 -17.23
N THR A 74 2.90 6.08 -16.61
CA THR A 74 3.30 7.37 -17.22
C THR A 74 4.17 7.17 -18.45
N SER A 75 5.08 6.19 -18.45
CA SER A 75 5.84 5.84 -19.66
C SER A 75 4.93 5.40 -20.81
N VAL A 76 3.89 4.60 -20.54
CA VAL A 76 2.91 4.18 -21.54
C VAL A 76 2.12 5.38 -22.07
N LEU A 77 1.68 6.28 -21.17
CA LEU A 77 0.94 7.49 -21.54
C LEU A 77 1.70 8.43 -22.48
N LEU A 78 3.04 8.49 -22.36
CA LEU A 78 3.88 9.28 -23.27
C LEU A 78 3.81 8.77 -24.72
N PHE A 79 3.63 7.45 -24.92
CA PHE A 79 3.52 6.85 -26.25
C PHE A 79 2.07 6.75 -26.73
N ARG A 80 1.11 6.52 -25.82
CA ARG A 80 -0.30 6.39 -26.15
C ARG A 80 -1.18 6.85 -24.98
N PRO A 81 -1.86 8.00 -25.10
CA PRO A 81 -2.76 8.47 -24.06
C PRO A 81 -4.02 7.59 -24.03
N LEU A 82 -4.06 6.65 -23.09
CA LEU A 82 -5.20 5.79 -22.82
C LEU A 82 -5.90 6.27 -21.52
N PRO A 83 -7.22 6.51 -21.53
CA PRO A 83 -7.95 6.95 -20.34
C PRO A 83 -7.78 6.03 -19.13
N ILE A 84 -7.65 4.72 -19.37
CA ILE A 84 -7.41 3.71 -18.34
C ILE A 84 -6.08 3.95 -17.61
N GLU A 85 -5.02 4.32 -18.33
CA GLU A 85 -3.71 4.59 -17.74
C GLU A 85 -3.72 5.86 -16.88
N PHE A 86 -4.45 6.91 -17.29
CA PHE A 86 -4.65 8.08 -16.43
C PHE A 86 -5.36 7.73 -15.12
N PHE A 87 -6.37 6.86 -15.18
CA PHE A 87 -7.06 6.39 -13.98
C PHE A 87 -6.13 5.58 -13.07
N ILE A 88 -5.31 4.68 -13.64
CA ILE A 88 -4.33 3.88 -12.89
C ILE A 88 -3.29 4.79 -12.21
N VAL A 89 -2.78 5.81 -12.90
CA VAL A 89 -1.85 6.79 -12.33
C VAL A 89 -2.52 7.54 -11.17
N GLY A 90 -3.71 8.09 -11.38
CA GLY A 90 -4.43 8.85 -10.35
C GLY A 90 -4.70 8.02 -9.09
N LEU A 91 -5.12 6.77 -9.28
CA LEU A 91 -5.40 5.85 -8.18
C LEU A 91 -4.13 5.50 -7.40
N ASN A 92 -3.02 5.21 -8.09
CA ASN A 92 -1.74 4.95 -7.42
C ASN A 92 -1.22 6.17 -6.66
N VAL A 93 -1.33 7.38 -7.23
CA VAL A 93 -0.94 8.62 -6.53
C VAL A 93 -1.73 8.79 -5.22
N VAL A 94 -3.05 8.55 -5.25
CA VAL A 94 -3.89 8.60 -4.05
C VAL A 94 -3.40 7.57 -3.02
N PHE A 95 -3.10 6.33 -3.44
CA PHE A 95 -2.57 5.32 -2.53
C PHE A 95 -1.20 5.66 -1.97
N SER A 96 -0.27 6.19 -2.76
CA SER A 96 1.04 6.62 -2.28
C SER A 96 0.93 7.75 -1.24
N ILE A 97 0.03 8.72 -1.45
CA ILE A 97 -0.24 9.79 -0.47
C ILE A 97 -0.79 9.20 0.84
N LEU A 98 -1.75 8.28 0.76
CA LEU A 98 -2.32 7.63 1.93
C LEU A 98 -1.28 6.77 2.68
N LEU A 99 -0.41 6.05 1.96
CA LEU A 99 0.69 5.29 2.53
C LEU A 99 1.69 6.19 3.26
N LEU A 100 2.09 7.31 2.65
CA LEU A 100 2.96 8.31 3.29
C LEU A 100 2.34 8.89 4.55
N PHE A 101 1.04 9.21 4.51
CA PHE A 101 0.32 9.73 5.66
C PHE A 101 0.30 8.73 6.83
N ILE A 102 0.02 7.46 6.54
CA ILE A 102 0.03 6.38 7.54
C ILE A 102 1.44 6.19 8.10
N LEU A 103 2.48 6.12 7.25
CA LEU A 103 3.87 5.99 7.66
C LEU A 103 4.30 7.12 8.58
N ARG A 104 4.13 8.37 8.16
CA ARG A 104 4.49 9.56 8.97
C ARG A 104 3.86 9.50 10.35
N ARG A 105 2.58 9.11 10.43
CA ARG A 105 1.87 9.05 11.70
C ARG A 105 2.34 7.90 12.59
N TYR A 106 2.70 6.75 12.01
CA TYR A 106 3.33 5.67 12.76
C TYR A 106 4.67 6.08 13.35
N TYR A 107 5.52 6.77 12.57
CA TYR A 107 6.80 7.29 13.06
C TYR A 107 6.64 8.36 14.16
N LEU A 108 5.70 9.30 14.00
CA LEU A 108 5.43 10.34 15.01
C LEU A 108 4.84 9.76 16.32
N ASN A 109 3.95 8.76 16.22
CA ASN A 109 3.46 8.10 17.43
C ASN A 109 4.60 7.37 18.17
N LYS A 110 5.59 6.84 17.46
CA LYS A 110 6.75 6.18 18.07
C LYS A 110 7.69 7.18 18.76
N SER A 111 7.91 8.37 18.20
CA SER A 111 8.79 9.39 18.80
C SER A 111 8.22 9.96 20.11
N ASN A 112 6.89 10.06 20.23
CA ASN A 112 6.23 10.55 21.44
C ASN A 112 6.29 9.56 22.62
N PHE A 113 6.70 8.30 22.41
CA PHE A 113 6.95 7.33 23.48
C PHE A 113 8.44 7.27 23.92
N LEU A 114 9.33 7.94 23.18
CA LEU A 114 10.78 7.96 23.45
C LEU A 114 11.27 9.29 24.03
N THR A 115 10.37 10.25 24.21
CA THR A 115 10.64 11.50 24.92
C THR A 115 10.02 11.37 26.32
N PRO A 116 10.83 11.32 27.39
CA PRO A 116 10.32 11.26 28.77
C PRO A 116 9.61 12.55 29.18
#